data_AF-A0A5K1FNV9-F1
#
_entry.id   AF-A0A5K1FNV9-F1
#
_cell.length_a   1.000
_cell.length_b   1.000
_cell.length_c   1.000
_cell.angle_alpha   90.00
_cell.angle_beta   90.00
_cell.angle_gamma   90.00
#
_symmetry.space_group_name_H-M   'P 1'
#
loop_
_entity.id
_entity.type
_entity.pdbx_description
1 polymer ?
#
loop_
_entity_poly.entity_id
_entity_poly.type
_entity_poly.pdbx_seq_one_letter_code
_entity_poly.pdbx_strand_id
1 'polypeptide(L)'
;TTGALEAAYAQATGKNVSLSEQQLVDCAQAFNNFGCHGGLPSQAFQYIKYNGGLDTEESYPYTGVDGHCKFSANDVGVKVANSVNITQ
;
A
#
# COMPACT_ATOMS: atom_id res chain seq x y z
N THR A 1 6.01 2.23 -2.87
CA THR A 1 4.72 1.74 -3.39
C THR A 1 3.65 2.80 -3.24
N THR A 2 3.44 3.31 -2.03
CA THR A 2 2.54 4.43 -1.67
C THR A 2 2.67 5.61 -2.64
N GLY A 3 3.86 6.21 -2.77
CA GLY A 3 4.05 7.37 -3.65
C GLY A 3 3.62 7.17 -5.12
N ALA A 4 3.81 5.98 -5.68
CA ALA A 4 3.33 5.68 -7.04
C ALA A 4 1.79 5.55 -7.10
N LEU A 5 1.18 4.97 -6.06
CA LEU A 5 -0.27 4.86 -5.94
C LEU A 5 -0.93 6.22 -5.69
N GLU A 6 -0.36 7.03 -4.81
CA GLU A 6 -0.78 8.40 -4.51
C GLU A 6 -0.71 9.28 -5.76
N ALA A 7 0.40 9.23 -6.49
CA ALA A 7 0.55 9.98 -7.74
C ALA A 7 -0.46 9.52 -8.81
N ALA A 8 -0.71 8.22 -8.93
CA ALA A 8 -1.73 7.70 -9.85
C ALA A 8 -3.15 8.15 -9.45
N TYR A 9 -3.45 8.13 -8.16
CA TYR A 9 -4.74 8.59 -7.63
C TYR A 9 -4.95 10.09 -7.83
N ALA A 10 -3.92 10.91 -7.57
CA ALA A 10 -3.95 12.35 -7.78
C ALA A 10 -4.14 12.69 -9.26
N GLN A 11 -3.45 11.99 -10.17
CA GLN A 11 -3.64 12.17 -11.61
C GLN A 11 -5.06 11.79 -12.07
N ALA A 12 -5.63 10.71 -11.52
CA ALA A 12 -6.94 10.22 -11.92
C ALA A 12 -8.11 11.06 -11.35
N THR A 13 -7.94 11.65 -10.17
CA THR A 13 -9.06 12.26 -9.41
C THR A 13 -8.90 13.76 -9.15
N GLY A 14 -7.69 14.31 -9.30
CA GLY A 14 -7.35 15.67 -8.88
C GLY A 14 -7.27 15.86 -7.36
N LYS A 15 -7.36 14.78 -6.56
CA LYS A 15 -7.31 14.83 -5.09
C LYS A 15 -6.01 14.21 -4.58
N ASN A 16 -5.45 14.82 -3.54
CA ASN A 16 -4.30 14.26 -2.83
C ASN A 16 -4.78 13.32 -1.72
N VAL A 17 -4.00 12.29 -1.47
CA VAL A 17 -4.16 11.34 -0.37
C VAL A 17 -2.77 10.93 0.09
N SER A 18 -2.61 10.71 1.39
CA SER A 18 -1.41 10.08 1.95
C SER A 18 -1.79 8.68 2.41
N LEU A 19 -1.03 7.68 2.00
CA LEU A 19 -1.32 6.26 2.18
C LEU A 19 -0.32 5.59 3.10
N SER A 20 -0.79 4.63 3.89
CA SER A 20 0.01 3.96 4.92
C SER A 20 1.11 3.08 4.34
N GLU A 21 2.38 3.46 4.51
CA GLU A 21 3.50 2.52 4.33
C GLU A 21 3.47 1.42 5.38
N GLN A 22 3.03 1.72 6.60
CA GLN A 22 3.04 0.77 7.72
C GLN A 22 2.15 -0.45 7.46
N GLN A 23 0.99 -0.26 6.83
CA GLN A 23 0.14 -1.37 6.44
C GLN A 23 0.89 -2.32 5.48
N LEU A 24 1.72 -1.81 4.57
CA LEU A 24 2.54 -2.66 3.70
C LEU A 24 3.61 -3.41 4.49
N VAL A 25 4.22 -2.76 5.47
CA VAL A 25 5.22 -3.38 6.36
C VAL A 25 4.58 -4.55 7.15
N ASP A 26 3.40 -4.33 7.70
CA ASP A 26 2.76 -5.25 8.65
C ASP A 26 1.94 -6.37 7.98
N CYS A 27 1.34 -6.11 6.82
CA CYS A 27 0.30 -6.99 6.25
C CYS A 27 0.71 -7.73 4.98
N ALA A 28 1.76 -7.30 4.27
CA ALA A 28 2.06 -7.82 2.93
C ALA A 28 2.96 -9.08 2.91
N GLN A 29 3.17 -9.72 4.06
CA GLN A 29 4.07 -10.87 4.23
C GLN A 29 3.70 -12.10 3.38
N ALA A 30 2.40 -12.37 3.24
CA ALA A 30 1.90 -13.44 2.37
C ALA A 30 2.16 -13.18 0.87
N PHE A 31 2.58 -11.96 0.50
CA PHE A 31 2.90 -11.55 -0.86
C PHE A 31 4.40 -11.36 -1.07
N ASN A 32 5.26 -11.99 -0.26
CA ASN A 32 6.72 -11.94 -0.38
C ASN A 32 7.33 -10.54 -0.12
N ASN A 33 6.69 -9.74 0.73
CA ASN A 33 7.30 -8.55 1.35
C ASN A 33 7.62 -8.85 2.81
N PHE A 34 8.80 -8.51 3.30
CA PHE A 34 9.30 -8.93 4.60
C PHE A 34 9.41 -7.77 5.60
N GLY A 35 8.45 -6.84 5.53
CA GLY A 35 8.42 -5.66 6.38
C GLY A 35 9.69 -4.81 6.23
N CYS A 36 10.33 -4.49 7.35
CA CYS A 36 11.60 -3.76 7.40
C CYS A 36 12.78 -4.49 6.74
N HIS A 37 12.64 -5.79 6.42
CA HIS A 37 13.66 -6.59 5.76
C HIS A 37 13.57 -6.54 4.22
N GLY A 38 12.71 -5.68 3.68
CA GLY A 38 12.62 -5.39 2.26
C GLY A 38 11.45 -6.08 1.56
N GLY A 39 11.28 -5.77 0.28
CA GLY A 39 10.16 -6.22 -0.52
C GLY A 39 10.15 -5.55 -1.89
N LEU A 40 9.19 -5.92 -2.74
CA LEU A 40 9.07 -5.39 -4.10
C LEU A 40 7.75 -4.63 -4.27
N PRO A 41 7.76 -3.44 -4.91
CA PRO A 41 6.53 -2.70 -5.20
C PRO A 41 5.50 -3.51 -6.01
N SER A 42 5.94 -4.34 -6.95
CA SER A 42 5.05 -5.19 -7.77
C SER A 42 4.23 -6.16 -6.90
N GLN A 43 4.87 -6.76 -5.90
CA GLN A 43 4.25 -7.64 -4.90
C GLN A 43 3.33 -6.86 -3.96
N ALA A 44 3.76 -5.67 -3.52
CA ALA A 44 2.92 -4.80 -2.70
C ALA A 44 1.63 -4.38 -3.44
N PHE A 45 1.69 -4.09 -4.74
CA PHE A 45 0.48 -3.82 -5.53
C PHE A 45 -0.46 -5.02 -5.66
N GLN A 46 0.08 -6.24 -5.74
CA GLN A 46 -0.72 -7.47 -5.71
C GLN A 46 -1.45 -7.62 -4.36
N TYR A 47 -0.74 -7.38 -3.26
CA TYR A 47 -1.33 -7.32 -1.92
C TYR A 47 -2.46 -6.29 -1.86
N ILE A 48 -2.23 -5.04 -2.25
CA ILE A 48 -3.24 -3.97 -2.15
C ILE A 48 -4.50 -4.34 -2.95
N LYS A 49 -4.32 -4.92 -4.15
CA LYS A 49 -5.44 -5.40 -4.97
C LYS A 49 -6.21 -6.53 -4.29
N TYR A 50 -5.51 -7.52 -3.73
CA TYR A 50 -6.13 -8.64 -3.01
C TYR A 50 -6.83 -8.20 -1.71
N ASN A 51 -6.18 -7.32 -0.94
CA ASN A 51 -6.66 -6.80 0.33
C ASN A 51 -7.89 -5.89 0.18
N GLY A 52 -8.17 -5.42 -1.04
CA GLY A 52 -9.31 -4.55 -1.33
C GLY A 52 -9.05 -3.07 -1.07
N GLY A 53 -7.77 -2.69 -0.84
CA GLY A 53 -7.36 -1.31 -0.63
C GLY A 53 -6.15 -1.17 0.28
N LEU A 54 -5.69 0.08 0.38
CA LEU A 54 -4.67 0.56 1.30
C LEU A 54 -5.26 1.72 2.10
N ASP A 55 -5.03 1.68 3.41
CA ASP A 55 -5.49 2.65 4.39
C ASP A 55 -4.73 3.98 4.23
N THR A 56 -5.31 5.05 4.76
CA THR A 56 -4.63 6.34 4.81
C THR A 56 -3.51 6.35 5.84
N GLU A 57 -2.53 7.23 5.66
CA GLU A 57 -1.47 7.45 6.66
C GLU A 57 -2.05 7.95 8.00
N GLU A 58 -3.13 8.72 7.96
CA GLU A 58 -3.81 9.21 9.17
C GLU A 58 -4.41 8.06 10.02
N SER A 59 -5.05 7.09 9.36
CA SER A 59 -5.68 5.95 10.02
C SER A 59 -4.70 4.85 10.42
N TYR A 60 -3.57 4.73 9.72
CA TYR A 60 -2.54 3.72 10.00
C TYR A 60 -1.13 4.34 9.89
N PRO A 61 -0.69 5.12 10.90
CA PRO A 61 0.56 5.88 10.83
C PRO A 61 1.82 5.03 10.78
N TYR A 62 2.87 5.58 10.17
CA TYR A 62 4.19 4.97 10.12
C TYR A 62 4.88 4.92 11.48
N THR A 63 5.41 3.73 11.82
CA THR A 63 6.15 3.47 13.06
C THR A 63 7.60 3.06 12.81
N GLY A 64 7.96 2.73 11.58
CA GLY A 64 9.34 2.41 11.19
C GLY A 64 9.87 1.08 11.73
N VAL A 65 8.99 0.20 12.19
CA VAL A 65 9.33 -1.13 12.72
C VAL A 65 8.29 -2.14 12.25
N ASP A 66 8.65 -3.42 12.25
CA ASP A 66 7.71 -4.50 11.99
C ASP A 66 6.65 -4.56 13.11
N GLY A 67 5.37 -4.58 12.71
CA GLY A 67 4.24 -4.67 13.61
C GLY A 67 3.28 -5.81 13.25
N HIS A 68 2.16 -5.85 13.96
CA HIS A 68 1.03 -6.70 13.61
C HIS A 68 0.13 -5.97 12.62
N CYS A 69 -0.40 -6.70 11.64
CA CYS A 69 -1.36 -6.14 10.68
C CYS A 69 -2.62 -5.63 11.39
N LYS A 70 -2.94 -4.34 11.20
CA LYS A 70 -4.12 -3.64 11.76
C LYS A 70 -5.05 -3.09 10.68
N PHE A 71 -4.98 -3.64 9.47
CA PHE A 71 -5.81 -3.20 8.35
C PHE A 71 -7.30 -3.16 8.72
N SER A 72 -7.97 -2.09 8.31
CA SER A 72 -9.40 -1.88 8.52
C SER A 72 -10.08 -1.47 7.22
N ALA A 73 -11.08 -2.24 6.78
CA ALA A 73 -11.81 -1.94 5.56
C ALA A 73 -12.55 -0.59 5.58
N ASN A 74 -12.77 0.00 6.76
CA ASN A 74 -13.40 1.31 6.93
C ASN A 74 -12.43 2.47 6.65
N ASP A 75 -11.12 2.21 6.68
CA ASP A 75 -10.08 3.22 6.65
C ASP A 75 -9.35 3.29 5.30
N VAL A 76 -9.85 2.52 4.31
CA VAL A 76 -9.31 2.44 2.95
C VAL A 76 -9.34 3.81 2.27
N GLY A 77 -8.16 4.34 1.98
CA GLY A 77 -7.98 5.56 1.19
C GLY A 77 -8.05 5.31 -0.31
N VAL A 78 -7.36 4.26 -0.80
CA VAL A 78 -7.25 3.98 -2.25
C VAL A 78 -7.27 2.48 -2.54
N LYS A 79 -7.83 2.10 -3.70
CA LYS A 79 -7.83 0.73 -4.21
C LYS A 79 -6.98 0.61 -5.48
N VAL A 80 -6.35 -0.55 -5.66
CA VAL A 80 -5.61 -0.88 -6.89
C VAL A 80 -6.49 -1.76 -7.78
N ALA A 81 -6.82 -1.27 -8.97
CA ALA A 81 -7.51 -2.07 -9.98
C ALA A 81 -6.53 -3.01 -10.71
N ASN A 82 -5.42 -2.44 -11.22
CA ASN A 82 -4.36 -3.17 -11.93
C ASN A 82 -3.00 -2.50 -11.70
N SER A 83 -1.92 -3.26 -11.91
CA SER A 83 -0.55 -2.78 -11.96
C SER A 83 0.14 -3.32 -13.21
N VAL A 84 1.11 -2.56 -13.74
CA VAL A 84 1.85 -2.91 -14.96
C VAL A 84 3.34 -2.91 -14.64
N ASN A 85 4.02 -4.00 -14.99
CA ASN A 85 5.48 -4.07 -14.96
C ASN A 85 6.00 -3.63 -16.34
N ILE A 86 6.88 -2.63 -16.37
CA ILE A 86 7.55 -2.20 -17.59
C ILE A 86 8.83 -3.01 -17.72
N THR A 87 8.83 -4.00 -18.62
CA THR A 87 10.03 -4.73 -19.02
C THR A 87 10.62 -4.04 -20.25
N GLN A 88 11.95 -3.83 -20.25
CA GLN A 88 12.67 -3.32 -21.41
C GLN A 88 12.73 -4.35 -22.53
#